data_AF-A1ZC11-F1
#
_entry.id   AF-A1ZC11-F1
#
_cell.length_a   1.000
_cell.length_b   1.000
_cell.length_c   1.000
_cell.angle_alpha   90.00
_cell.angle_beta   90.00
_cell.angle_gamma   90.00
#
_symmetry.space_group_name_H-M   'P 1'
#
loop_
_entity.id
_entity.type
_entity.pdbx_description
1 polymer ?
#
loop_
_entity_poly.entity_id
_entity_poly.type
_entity_poly.pdbx_seq_one_letter_code
_entity_poly.pdbx_strand_id
1 'polypeptide(L)' 'MNNNVSNQEIQLNVSIEEANVLLEALGEMPFKKVFGLVGKIQQQASSQINPQTPQVNGKEEVKPQNHMAVHE' A
#
# COMPACT_ATOMS: atom_id res chain seq x y z
N MET A 1 -16.80 -26.78 -13.10
CA MET A 1 -15.65 -25.89 -12.81
C MET A 1 -16.08 -24.47 -13.13
N ASN A 2 -16.27 -23.61 -12.14
CA ASN A 2 -16.81 -22.26 -12.34
C ASN A 2 -15.74 -21.33 -12.92
N ASN A 3 -15.91 -20.89 -14.17
CA ASN A 3 -15.03 -19.99 -14.91
C ASN A 3 -15.25 -18.52 -14.50
N ASN A 4 -14.93 -18.14 -13.26
CA ASN A 4 -15.02 -16.74 -12.80
C ASN A 4 -13.68 -16.14 -12.32
N VAL A 5 -12.58 -16.89 -12.44
CA VAL A 5 -11.22 -16.47 -12.01
C VAL A 5 -10.65 -15.28 -12.81
N SER A 6 -11.25 -14.92 -13.95
CA SER A 6 -10.67 -13.97 -14.91
C SER A 6 -10.58 -12.50 -14.45
N ASN A 7 -11.19 -12.14 -13.31
CA ASN A 7 -11.25 -10.75 -12.83
C ASN A 7 -10.93 -10.59 -11.34
N GLN A 8 -10.25 -11.57 -10.74
CA GLN A 8 -9.82 -11.48 -9.34
C GLN A 8 -8.45 -10.79 -9.24
N GLU A 9 -8.32 -9.84 -8.33
CA GLU A 9 -7.05 -9.23 -7.99
C GLU A 9 -6.29 -10.09 -6.97
N ILE A 10 -4.96 -10.15 -7.10
CA ILE A 10 -4.08 -10.88 -6.19
C ILE A 10 -3.05 -9.95 -5.56
N GLN A 11 -2.49 -10.37 -4.43
CA GLN A 11 -1.32 -9.74 -3.84
C GLN A 11 -0.07 -10.54 -4.21
N LEU A 12 0.89 -9.87 -4.86
CA LEU A 12 2.18 -10.46 -5.20
C LEU A 12 3.19 -10.11 -4.10
N ASN A 13 3.66 -11.13 -3.38
CA ASN A 13 4.68 -11.00 -2.35
C ASN A 13 6.01 -11.47 -2.93
N VAL A 14 6.82 -10.52 -3.39
CA VAL A 14 8.15 -10.75 -3.96
C VAL A 14 9.12 -9.72 -3.37
N SER A 15 10.41 -10.01 -3.39
CA SER A 15 11.45 -9.04 -3.06
C SER A 15 11.52 -7.92 -4.11
N ILE A 16 12.19 -6.82 -3.75
CA ILE A 16 12.45 -5.71 -4.67
C ILE A 16 13.25 -6.18 -5.89
N GLU A 17 14.22 -7.07 -5.68
CA GLU A 17 15.05 -7.63 -6.76
C GLU A 17 14.21 -8.47 -7.73
N GLU A 18 13.35 -9.35 -7.22
CA GLU A 18 12.42 -10.14 -8.05
C GLU A 18 11.41 -9.25 -8.78
N ALA A 19 10.91 -8.19 -8.14
CA ALA A 19 10.03 -7.22 -8.79
C ALA A 19 10.73 -6.51 -9.97
N ASN A 20 12.01 -6.14 -9.83
CA ASN A 20 12.78 -5.55 -10.92
C ASN A 20 12.96 -6.52 -12.10
N VAL A 21 13.23 -7.80 -11.83
CA VAL A 21 13.32 -8.84 -12.88
C VAL A 21 11.99 -9.00 -13.62
N LEU A 22 10.87 -8.98 -12.91
CA LEU A 22 9.54 -9.00 -13.54
C LEU A 22 9.32 -7.77 -14.43
N LEU A 23 9.66 -6.58 -13.96
CA LEU A 23 9.52 -5.35 -14.73
C LEU A 23 10.42 -5.33 -15.97
N GLU A 24 11.65 -5.85 -15.87
CA GLU A 24 12.56 -6.02 -17.01
C GLU A 24 11.95 -6.97 -18.06
N ALA A 25 11.46 -8.14 -17.63
CA ALA A 25 10.80 -9.09 -18.53
C ALA A 25 9.54 -8.52 -19.19
N LEU A 26 8.80 -7.65 -18.49
CA LEU A 26 7.68 -6.91 -19.08
C LEU A 26 8.13 -5.88 -20.12
N GLY A 27 9.31 -5.28 -19.95
CA GLY A 27 9.91 -4.31 -20.88
C GLY A 27 10.24 -4.88 -22.26
N GLU A 28 10.52 -6.19 -22.34
CA GLU A 28 10.77 -6.91 -23.59
C GLU A 28 9.49 -7.16 -24.42
N MET A 29 8.30 -6.85 -23.88
CA MET A 29 7.01 -7.03 -24.56
C MET A 29 6.46 -5.73 -25.16
N PRO A 30 5.53 -5.81 -26.15
CA PRO A 30 4.93 -4.62 -26.72
C PRO A 30 4.23 -3.75 -25.67
N PHE A 31 4.64 -2.48 -25.55
CA PHE A 31 4.15 -1.53 -24.54
C PHE A 31 2.63 -1.53 -24.35
N LYS A 32 1.86 -1.54 -25.46
CA LYS A 32 0.39 -1.57 -25.46
C LYS A 32 -0.22 -2.73 -24.66
N LYS A 33 0.51 -3.83 -24.47
CA LYS A 33 0.07 -4.99 -23.68
C LYS A 33 0.42 -4.87 -22.20
N VAL A 34 1.52 -4.18 -21.88
CA VAL A 34 2.11 -4.22 -20.52
C VAL A 34 1.93 -2.94 -19.71
N PHE A 35 1.64 -1.79 -20.34
CA PHE A 35 1.60 -0.51 -19.62
C PHE A 35 0.64 -0.54 -18.39
N GLY A 36 -0.54 -1.12 -18.55
CA GLY A 36 -1.52 -1.25 -17.47
C GLY A 36 -1.06 -2.23 -16.38
N LEU A 37 -0.39 -3.31 -16.77
CA LEU A 37 0.14 -4.30 -15.83
C LEU A 37 1.29 -3.72 -15.00
N VAL A 38 2.23 -3.03 -15.65
CA VAL A 38 3.34 -2.32 -14.99
C VAL A 38 2.81 -1.31 -13.97
N GLY A 39 1.80 -0.52 -14.36
CA GLY A 39 1.15 0.43 -13.45
C GLY A 39 0.57 -0.25 -12.19
N LYS A 40 -0.14 -1.37 -12.37
CA LYS A 40 -0.70 -2.13 -11.23
C LYS A 40 0.38 -2.69 -10.30
N ILE A 41 1.47 -3.22 -10.85
CA ILE A 41 2.61 -3.72 -10.05
C ILE A 41 3.26 -2.58 -9.26
N GLN A 42 3.48 -1.42 -9.88
CA GLN A 42 4.07 -0.24 -9.22
C GLN A 42 3.17 0.30 -8.10
N GLN A 43 1.85 0.36 -8.33
CA GLN A 43 0.89 0.75 -7.30
C GLN A 43 0.93 -0.21 -6.10
N GLN A 44 0.91 -1.51 -6.38
CA GLN A 44 0.99 -2.53 -5.35
C GLN A 44 2.30 -2.47 -4.56
N ALA A 45 3.45 -2.28 -5.22
CA ALA A 45 4.75 -2.12 -4.58
C ALA A 45 4.79 -0.87 -3.68
N SER A 46 4.26 0.26 -4.16
CA SER A 46 4.23 1.51 -3.40
C SER A 46 3.44 1.38 -2.10
N SER A 47 2.28 0.71 -2.14
CA SER A 47 1.46 0.44 -0.96
C SER A 47 2.11 -0.54 0.04
N GLN A 48 2.97 -1.44 -0.43
CA GLN A 48 3.66 -2.42 0.42
C GLN A 48 4.96 -1.89 1.04
N ILE A 49 5.74 -1.10 0.29
CA ILE A 49 7.05 -0.58 0.73
C ILE A 49 6.88 0.63 1.64
N ASN A 50 5.89 1.47 1.35
CA ASN A 50 5.54 2.60 2.19
C ASN A 50 4.19 2.29 2.85
N PRO A 51 4.16 1.48 3.92
CA PRO A 51 2.99 1.45 4.78
C PRO A 51 2.87 2.88 5.28
N GLN A 52 1.94 3.65 4.72
CA GLN A 52 1.38 4.75 5.47
C GLN A 52 0.80 4.07 6.70
N THR A 53 1.59 4.03 7.77
CA THR A 53 1.06 3.93 9.12
C THR A 53 -0.09 4.91 9.14
N PRO A 54 -1.31 4.49 9.51
CA PRO A 54 -2.38 5.44 9.76
C PRO A 54 -1.79 6.48 10.69
N GLN A 55 -1.53 7.68 10.17
CA GLN A 55 -1.06 8.77 10.99
C GLN A 55 -2.21 9.02 11.95
N VAL A 56 -2.02 8.61 13.20
CA VAL A 56 -2.82 9.01 14.35
C VAL A 56 -2.62 10.52 14.54
N ASN A 57 -3.14 11.31 13.60
CA ASN A 57 -3.17 12.75 13.71
C ASN A 57 -4.44 13.15 14.47
N GLY A 58 -4.51 12.71 15.73
CA GLY A 58 -5.43 13.19 16.74
C GLY A 58 -4.64 14.00 17.75
N LYS A 59 -4.38 15.27 17.44
CA LYS A 59 -3.97 16.26 18.42
C LYS A 59 -5.20 16.66 19.23
N GLU A 60 -5.41 15.99 20.37
CA GLU A 60 -6.11 16.43 21.59
C GLU A 60 -6.34 15.15 22.42
N GLU A 61 -5.55 14.86 23.44
CA GLU A 61 -5.76 15.40 24.77
C GLU A 61 -4.45 15.39 25.56
N VAL A 62 -3.83 16.57 25.69
CA VAL A 62 -2.94 16.86 26.81
C VAL A 62 -3.52 18.03 27.56
N LYS A 63 -4.15 17.74 28.69
CA LYS A 63 -4.20 18.70 29.79
C LYS A 63 -4.15 17.97 31.13
N PRO A 64 -2.98 17.86 31.78
CA PRO A 64 -2.95 17.68 33.22
C PRO A 64 -3.30 19.03 33.84
N GLN A 65 -4.56 19.22 34.23
CA GLN A 65 -4.91 20.39 35.02
C GLN A 65 -5.90 20.01 36.11
N ASN A 66 -5.31 19.68 37.26
CA ASN A 66 -5.92 19.88 38.57
C ASN A 66 -6.66 21.24 38.58
N HIS A 67 -7.99 21.19 38.48
CA HIS A 67 -8.87 22.21 39.02
C HIS A 67 -9.94 21.49 39.83
N MET A 68 -9.62 21.25 41.09
CA MET A 68 -10.62 21.45 42.13
C MET A 68 -9.90 21.97 43.37
N ALA A 69 -9.67 23.28 43.37
CA ALA A 69 -9.56 24.02 44.61
C ALA A 69 -10.95 24.60 44.88
N VAL A 70 -11.67 23.98 45.82
CA VAL A 70 -12.64 24.56 46.76
C VAL A 70 -12.93 23.44 47.76
N HIS A 71 -13.14 23.62 49.05
CA HIS A 71 -12.81 24.63 50.06
C HIS A 71 -12.98 23.84 51.38
N GLU A 72 -12.53 24.43 52.48
CA GLU A 72 -12.60 23.91 53.86
C GLU A 72 -13.92 23.23 54.26
#